data_AF-A0A9E6MYI0-F1
#
_entry.id   AF-A0A9E6MYI0-F1
#
_cell.length_a   1.000
_cell.length_b   1.000
_cell.length_c   1.000
_cell.angle_alpha   90.00
_cell.angle_beta   90.00
_cell.angle_gamma   90.00
#
_symmetry.space_group_name_H-M   'P 1'
#
loop_
_entity.id
_entity.type
_entity.pdbx_description
1 polymer ?
#
loop_
_entity_poly.entity_id
_entity_poly.type
_entity_poly.pdbx_seq_one_letter_code
_entity_poly.pdbx_strand_id
1 'polypeptide(L)'
;MLARQPKAEGGEDVNAEYTNVLSRPKFGFASNRTARLLEDMKGLALFLKPQPIPLQDLPDPDDAPFIAAALTADCVIITGNRKHYPPKTGIEVLSPAEALSCLSG
;
A
#
# COMPACT_ATOMS: atom_id res chain seq x y z
N MET A 1 6.94 -3.79 0.76
CA MET A 1 5.48 -3.97 0.95
C MET A 1 5.26 -4.13 2.45
N LEU A 2 4.64 -3.14 3.08
CA LEU A 2 4.37 -3.14 4.52
C LEU A 2 2.86 -3.27 4.67
N ALA A 3 2.38 -4.44 5.07
CA ALA A 3 0.95 -4.66 5.22
C ALA A 3 0.67 -5.71 6.30
N ARG A 4 0.65 -5.27 7.55
CA ARG A 4 -0.41 -5.70 8.46
C ARG A 4 -0.99 -4.43 9.09
N GLN A 5 -2.31 -4.33 9.08
CA GLN A 5 -3.04 -3.50 10.03
C GLN A 5 -3.74 -4.45 11.02
N PRO A 6 -3.68 -4.21 12.34
CA PRO A 6 -4.85 -4.45 13.16
C PRO A 6 -5.99 -3.52 12.68
N LYS A 7 -7.21 -4.08 12.57
CA LYS A 7 -8.40 -3.44 11.99
C LYS A 7 -8.66 -2.02 12.51
N ALA A 8 -8.88 -1.07 11.61
CA ALA A 8 -9.88 -0.01 11.80
C ALA A 8 -11.18 -0.49 11.12
N GLU A 9 -12.33 -0.23 11.73
CA GLU A 9 -13.61 -0.86 11.43
C GLU A 9 -14.12 -0.54 10.00
N GLY A 10 -14.42 -1.58 9.19
CA GLY A 10 -15.28 -1.48 8.00
C GLY A 10 -14.66 -1.74 6.62
N GLY A 11 -13.33 -1.68 6.45
CA GLY A 11 -12.66 -1.88 5.15
C GLY A 11 -12.06 -3.28 4.92
N GLU A 12 -11.82 -3.65 3.66
CA GLU A 12 -11.05 -4.85 3.29
C GLU A 12 -9.54 -4.62 3.52
N ASP A 13 -8.80 -5.64 3.98
CA ASP A 13 -7.32 -5.59 4.01
C ASP A 13 -6.77 -5.49 2.56
N VAL A 14 -5.63 -4.82 2.37
CA VAL A 14 -4.99 -4.60 1.05
C VAL A 14 -4.78 -5.91 0.28
N ASN A 15 -4.51 -7.02 0.99
CA ASN A 15 -4.39 -8.34 0.37
C ASN A 15 -5.74 -8.85 -0.18
N ALA A 16 -6.83 -8.62 0.54
CA ALA A 16 -8.17 -8.97 0.09
C ALA A 16 -8.57 -8.09 -1.09
N GLU A 17 -8.28 -6.79 -1.04
CA GLU A 17 -8.49 -5.87 -2.16
C GLU A 17 -7.74 -6.34 -3.41
N TYR A 18 -6.46 -6.68 -3.30
CA TYR A 18 -5.70 -7.20 -4.44
C TYR A 18 -6.28 -8.51 -4.98
N THR A 19 -6.73 -9.40 -4.10
CA THR A 19 -7.41 -10.63 -4.51
C THR A 19 -8.69 -10.32 -5.29
N ASN A 20 -9.49 -9.37 -4.82
CA ASN A 20 -10.73 -8.93 -5.45
C ASN A 20 -10.51 -8.19 -6.78
N VAL A 21 -9.44 -7.40 -6.90
CA VAL A 21 -9.09 -6.70 -8.15
C VAL A 21 -8.56 -7.70 -9.18
N LEU A 22 -7.60 -8.54 -8.80
CA LEU A 22 -6.94 -9.47 -9.73
C LEU A 22 -7.85 -10.61 -10.20
N SER A 23 -8.92 -10.91 -9.46
CA SER A 23 -9.92 -11.91 -9.85
C SER A 23 -10.98 -11.39 -10.84
N ARG A 24 -11.01 -10.08 -11.17
CA ARG A 24 -12.03 -9.52 -12.06
C ARG A 24 -11.88 -10.10 -13.49
N PRO A 25 -12.95 -10.65 -14.09
CA PRO A 25 -12.88 -11.31 -15.40
C PRO A 25 -12.27 -10.46 -16.52
N LYS A 26 -12.47 -9.14 -16.48
CA LYS A 26 -11.95 -8.19 -17.49
C LYS A 26 -10.43 -8.21 -17.68
N PHE A 27 -9.68 -8.73 -16.71
CA PHE A 27 -8.23 -8.83 -16.81
C PHE A 27 -7.76 -10.16 -17.41
N GLY A 28 -8.60 -11.21 -17.40
CA GLY A 28 -8.28 -12.51 -17.98
C GLY A 28 -7.05 -13.20 -17.36
N PHE A 29 -6.65 -12.84 -16.14
CA PHE A 29 -5.49 -13.44 -15.49
C PHE A 29 -5.79 -14.88 -15.04
N ALA A 30 -4.81 -15.77 -15.21
CA ALA A 30 -4.90 -17.13 -14.69
C ALA A 30 -4.85 -17.11 -13.15
N SER A 31 -5.84 -17.73 -12.50
CA SER A 31 -6.00 -17.69 -11.03
C SER A 31 -4.80 -18.26 -10.27
N ASN A 32 -4.12 -19.26 -10.81
CA ASN A 32 -2.91 -19.81 -10.21
C ASN A 32 -1.73 -18.82 -10.23
N ARG A 33 -1.62 -17.98 -11.27
CA ARG A 33 -0.57 -16.96 -11.37
C ARG A 33 -0.82 -15.81 -10.42
N THR A 34 -2.07 -15.34 -10.31
CA THR A 34 -2.42 -14.27 -9.36
C THR A 34 -2.29 -14.72 -7.91
N ALA A 35 -2.71 -15.96 -7.60
CA ALA A 35 -2.52 -16.55 -6.28
C ALA A 35 -1.04 -16.64 -5.90
N ARG A 36 -0.19 -17.13 -6.81
CA ARG A 36 1.25 -17.23 -6.57
C ARG A 36 1.92 -15.87 -6.40
N LEU A 37 1.57 -14.88 -7.22
CA LEU A 37 2.06 -13.52 -7.08
C LEU A 37 1.74 -12.94 -5.69
N LEU A 38 0.48 -13.10 -5.23
CA LEU A 38 0.06 -12.60 -3.92
C LEU A 38 0.75 -13.34 -2.77
N GLU A 39 1.02 -14.63 -2.92
CA GLU A 39 1.80 -15.41 -1.96
C GLU A 39 3.25 -14.92 -1.87
N ASP A 40 3.92 -14.73 -3.02
CA ASP A 40 5.30 -14.23 -3.07
C ASP A 40 5.37 -12.81 -2.48
N MET A 41 4.43 -11.93 -2.82
CA MET A 41 4.31 -10.58 -2.25
C MET A 41 4.18 -10.60 -0.72
N LYS A 42 3.36 -11.51 -0.17
CA LYS A 42 3.23 -11.70 1.28
C LYS A 42 4.50 -12.25 1.90
N GLY A 43 5.18 -13.18 1.23
CA GLY A 43 6.44 -13.77 1.71
C GLY A 43 7.59 -12.76 1.76
N LEU A 44 7.58 -11.75 0.89
CA LEU A 44 8.57 -10.67 0.84
C LEU A 44 8.17 -9.44 1.68
N ALA A 45 6.96 -9.42 2.25
CA ALA A 45 6.45 -8.28 3.00
C ALA A 45 7.00 -8.25 4.43
N LEU A 46 7.17 -7.03 4.96
CA LEU A 46 7.37 -6.82 6.39
C LEU A 46 6.02 -6.49 7.05
N PHE A 47 5.64 -7.25 8.06
CA PHE A 47 4.37 -7.08 8.76
C PHE A 47 4.53 -6.16 9.97
N LEU A 48 3.84 -5.02 9.95
CA LEU A 48 3.92 -4.00 10.98
C LEU A 48 2.67 -3.99 11.86
N LYS A 49 2.73 -3.26 12.98
CA LYS A 49 1.55 -2.74 13.68
C LYS A 49 1.69 -1.22 13.73
N PRO A 50 1.12 -0.48 12.77
CA PRO A 50 1.27 0.96 12.72
C PRO A 50 0.67 1.64 13.95
N GLN A 51 1.33 2.69 14.41
CA GLN A 51 0.76 3.51 15.48
C GLN A 51 -0.35 4.40 14.92
N PRO A 52 -1.43 4.66 15.67
CA PRO A 52 -2.40 5.68 15.29
C PRO A 52 -1.73 7.03 15.09
N ILE A 53 -2.12 7.73 14.03
CA ILE A 53 -1.58 9.04 13.68
C ILE A 53 -2.67 10.10 13.77
N PRO A 54 -2.38 11.30 14.30
CA PRO A 54 -3.36 12.38 14.40
C PRO A 54 -3.44 13.15 13.08
N LEU A 55 -3.76 12.48 11.97
CA LEU A 55 -3.97 13.16 10.69
C LEU A 55 -5.43 13.57 10.54
N GLN A 56 -5.63 14.86 10.27
CA GLN A 56 -6.92 15.46 9.94
C GLN A 56 -6.91 15.91 8.47
N ASP A 57 -8.09 15.92 7.86
CA ASP A 57 -8.32 16.44 6.51
C ASP A 57 -7.47 15.78 5.41
N LEU A 58 -7.35 14.45 5.43
CA LEU A 58 -6.82 13.73 4.28
C LEU A 58 -7.76 13.88 3.08
N PRO A 59 -7.23 14.03 1.85
CA PRO A 59 -8.06 14.02 0.65
C PRO A 59 -8.93 12.76 0.53
N ASP A 60 -8.36 11.62 0.96
CA ASP A 60 -9.05 10.35 1.08
C ASP A 60 -8.74 9.75 2.47
N PRO A 61 -9.74 9.56 3.35
CA PRO A 61 -9.55 8.95 4.66
C PRO A 61 -8.98 7.51 4.59
N ASP A 62 -9.25 6.77 3.51
CA ASP A 62 -8.80 5.39 3.35
C ASP A 62 -7.28 5.29 3.10
N ASP A 63 -6.61 6.43 2.89
CA ASP A 63 -5.15 6.50 2.74
C ASP A 63 -4.39 6.60 4.08
N ALA A 64 -5.09 6.86 5.20
CA ALA A 64 -4.49 6.95 6.53
C ALA A 64 -3.66 5.72 6.95
N PRO A 65 -4.09 4.47 6.68
CA PRO A 65 -3.34 3.27 7.03
C PRO A 65 -1.97 3.17 6.34
N PHE A 66 -1.85 3.66 5.10
CA PHE A 66 -0.59 3.64 4.35
C PHE A 66 0.39 4.67 4.90
N ILE A 67 -0.10 5.85 5.28
CA ILE A 67 0.68 6.91 5.91
C ILE A 67 1.21 6.44 7.28
N ALA A 68 0.34 5.84 8.10
CA ALA A 68 0.73 5.31 9.40
C ALA A 68 1.82 4.24 9.27
N ALA A 69 1.69 3.35 8.28
CA ALA A 69 2.67 2.32 8.00
C ALA A 69 4.02 2.90 7.56
N ALA A 70 4.02 3.88 6.65
CA ALA A 70 5.22 4.53 6.16
C ALA A 70 5.99 5.27 7.27
N LEU A 71 5.29 6.04 8.11
CA LEU A 71 5.89 6.70 9.27
C LEU A 71 6.44 5.70 10.30
N THR A 72 5.71 4.62 10.56
CA THR A 72 6.15 3.59 11.52
C THR A 72 7.40 2.85 11.04
N ALA A 73 7.53 2.63 9.74
CA ALA A 73 8.67 1.92 9.13
C ALA A 73 9.80 2.85 8.67
N ASP A 74 9.64 4.16 8.84
CA ASP A 74 10.56 5.18 8.34
C ASP A 74 10.90 4.98 6.85
N CYS A 75 9.86 4.89 6.01
CA CYS A 75 10.02 4.61 4.59
C CYS A 75 9.15 5.52 3.69
N VAL A 76 9.47 5.51 2.40
CA VAL A 76 8.71 6.24 1.37
C VAL A 76 7.41 5.52 0.98
N ILE A 77 6.44 6.26 0.44
CA ILE A 77 5.27 5.68 -0.26
C ILE A 77 5.54 5.67 -1.76
N ILE A 78 5.32 4.53 -2.42
CA ILE A 78 5.41 4.41 -3.88
C ILE A 78 4.00 4.27 -4.45
N THR A 79 3.54 5.25 -5.25
CA THR A 79 2.18 5.25 -5.79
C THR A 79 2.04 6.05 -7.09
N GLY A 80 1.09 5.66 -7.93
CA GLY A 80 0.62 6.49 -9.05
C GLY A 80 -0.32 7.62 -8.62
N ASN A 81 -0.93 7.53 -7.43
CA ASN A 81 -1.99 8.41 -6.94
C ASN A 81 -1.47 9.53 -6.03
N ARG A 82 -0.38 10.21 -6.41
CA ARG A 82 0.32 11.17 -5.54
C ARG A 82 -0.57 12.27 -4.93
N LYS A 83 -1.62 12.69 -5.65
CA LYS A 83 -2.58 13.70 -5.16
C LYS A 83 -3.27 13.33 -3.85
N HIS A 84 -3.30 12.06 -3.46
CA HIS A 84 -3.87 11.61 -2.19
C HIS A 84 -2.94 11.84 -0.98
N TYR A 85 -1.65 12.06 -1.23
CA TYR A 85 -0.62 12.18 -0.20
C TYR A 85 0.02 13.58 -0.26
N PRO A 86 -0.67 14.62 0.26
CA PRO A 86 -0.16 15.98 0.22
C PRO A 86 1.08 16.15 1.10
N PRO A 87 1.98 17.12 0.82
CA PRO A 87 3.24 17.30 1.56
C PRO A 87 3.10 17.43 3.08
N LYS A 88 1.92 17.86 3.57
CA LYS A 88 1.60 17.96 5.00
C LYS A 88 1.64 16.62 5.75
N THR A 89 1.68 15.48 5.05
CA THR A 89 1.84 14.15 5.68
C THR A 89 3.26 13.90 6.20
N GLY A 90 4.25 14.68 5.75
CA GLY A 90 5.66 14.50 6.13
C GLY A 90 6.33 13.27 5.52
N ILE A 91 5.67 12.58 4.57
CA ILE A 91 6.20 11.39 3.91
C ILE A 91 6.67 11.75 2.51
N GLU A 92 7.84 11.23 2.13
CA GLU A 92 8.29 11.25 0.75
C GLU A 92 7.46 10.27 -0.11
N VAL A 93 6.96 10.78 -1.24
CA VAL A 93 6.10 10.02 -2.16
C VAL A 93 6.75 9.95 -3.53
N LEU A 94 7.07 8.73 -3.96
CA LEU A 94 7.64 8.43 -5.27
C LEU A 94 6.60 7.82 -6.21
N SER A 95 6.73 8.06 -7.51
CA SER A 95 6.13 7.17 -8.51
C SER A 95 6.87 5.84 -8.57
N PRO A 96 6.23 4.79 -9.13
CA PRO A 96 6.93 3.56 -9.49
C PRO A 96 8.17 3.79 -10.37
N ALA A 97 8.13 4.76 -11.29
CA ALA A 97 9.26 5.06 -12.18
C ALA A 97 10.44 5.72 -11.43
N GLU A 98 10.16 6.66 -10.53
CA GLU A 98 11.19 7.27 -9.67
C GLU A 98 11.81 6.23 -8.74
N ALA A 99 10.98 5.41 -8.09
CA ALA A 99 11.45 4.34 -7.21
C ALA A 99 12.36 3.35 -7.94
N LEU A 100 12.03 2.98 -9.19
CA LEU A 100 12.88 2.13 -10.01
C LEU A 100 14.23 2.79 -10.35
N SER A 101 14.20 4.10 -10.60
CA SER A 101 15.41 4.88 -10.89
C SER A 101 16.37 4.91 -9.69
N CYS A 102 15.84 4.95 -8.46
CA CYS A 102 16.63 4.87 -7.22
C CYS A 102 17.32 3.50 -7.03
N LEU A 103 16.80 2.42 -7.61
CA LEU A 103 17.35 1.06 -7.48
C LEU A 103 18.37 0.70 -8.57
N SER A 104 18.46 1.53 -9.62
CA SER A 104 19.27 1.24 -10.82
C SER A 104 20.68 1.86 -10.75
N GLY A 105 21.14 2.22 -9.55
CA GLY A 105 22.46 2.81 -9.26
C GLY A 105 23.55 1.79 -8.99
#